data_AF-A0A6N9H5H4-F1
#
_entry.id   AF-A0A6N9H5H4-F1
#
_cell.length_a   1.000
_cell.length_b   1.000
_cell.length_c   1.000
_cell.angle_alpha   90.00
_cell.angle_beta   90.00
_cell.angle_gamma   90.00
#
_symmetry.space_group_name_H-M   'P 1'
#
loop_
_entity.id
_entity.type
_entity.pdbx_description
1 polymer ?
#
loop_
_entity_poly.entity_id
_entity_poly.type
_entity_poly.pdbx_seq_one_letter_code
_entity_poly.pdbx_strand_id
1 'polypeptide(L)'
;MKRARIVLAAILLVALGLGLGLLIRLNPDMGTTPDSAARRAAESLESGAVGSGPWTDPGAADAGAKRALAPLGALGVAHPAVVDVGEVTRTDDAHATARVRIGWITDPGSATQVPDWTYDSALTVRKERLSWRAVWDPAIIHPRLSQRRGFAVETTGAERGPVTAADGTAIASTQDIVAVGIERARAKDPAAVARRTAAITGVDGEALTARVARAKPHAFVEAITLRRSEYRRLAGRLRPLAGTVFHAQRRPIALRTGFAASALGRVGPATAEQIRAGGPAVRAGQLVGQSGIQRAFDSALRGRPGFAVRIVGPADVERASRTVADGDAEGAAAADADLPEPERTGSAQRGAPVATSLDIPAQESLDTALAQHPAVHAALVRPDGTVAALGDGRAADGRAADGGAADGRSTGGSGGDPTGSRTGLYPGGPVAVAAAAGASPQG
;
A
#
# COMPACT_ATOMS: atom_id res chain seq x y z
N MET A 1 -20.84 -59.01 -52.52
CA MET A 1 -21.64 -57.87 -52.03
C MET A 1 -21.56 -57.62 -50.52
N LYS A 2 -21.61 -58.63 -49.63
CA LYS A 2 -21.50 -58.42 -48.15
C LYS A 2 -20.18 -57.78 -47.69
N ARG A 3 -19.03 -58.24 -48.21
CA ARG A 3 -17.70 -57.73 -47.83
C ARG A 3 -17.50 -56.25 -48.21
N ALA A 4 -17.99 -55.83 -49.38
CA ALA A 4 -17.94 -54.44 -49.82
C ALA A 4 -18.78 -53.49 -48.94
N ARG A 5 -19.94 -53.94 -48.44
CA ARG A 5 -20.78 -53.16 -47.51
C ARG A 5 -20.14 -53.00 -46.12
N ILE A 6 -19.44 -54.02 -45.64
CA ILE A 6 -18.72 -53.96 -44.36
C ILE A 6 -17.53 -53.00 -44.44
N VAL A 7 -16.77 -53.04 -45.55
CA VAL A 7 -15.65 -52.13 -45.78
C VAL A 7 -16.13 -50.68 -45.91
N LEU A 8 -17.24 -50.43 -46.63
CA LEU A 8 -17.82 -49.10 -46.77
C LEU A 8 -18.32 -48.53 -45.43
N ALA A 9 -18.96 -49.37 -44.60
CA ALA A 9 -19.43 -48.97 -43.27
C ALA A 9 -18.27 -48.63 -42.31
N ALA A 10 -17.17 -49.39 -42.37
CA ALA A 10 -15.98 -49.12 -41.57
C ALA A 10 -15.31 -47.80 -41.97
N ILE A 11 -15.21 -47.50 -43.27
CA ILE A 11 -14.65 -46.24 -43.77
C ILE A 11 -15.52 -45.04 -43.35
N LEU A 12 -16.85 -45.18 -43.39
CA LEU A 12 -17.79 -44.14 -42.95
C LEU A 12 -17.67 -43.86 -41.44
N LEU A 13 -17.51 -44.90 -40.62
CA LEU A 13 -17.29 -44.73 -39.17
C LEU A 13 -15.96 -44.06 -38.85
N VAL A 14 -14.88 -44.41 -39.57
CA VAL A 14 -13.57 -43.77 -39.40
C VAL A 14 -13.60 -42.32 -39.87
N ALA A 15 -14.25 -42.03 -41.00
CA ALA A 15 -14.42 -40.66 -41.50
C ALA A 15 -15.28 -39.80 -40.57
N LEU A 16 -16.33 -40.38 -39.97
CA LEU A 16 -17.15 -39.70 -38.96
C LEU A 16 -16.35 -39.46 -37.67
N GLY A 17 -15.55 -40.42 -37.23
CA GLY A 17 -14.66 -40.28 -36.06
C GLY A 17 -13.57 -39.23 -36.26
N LEU A 18 -12.93 -39.21 -37.43
CA LEU A 18 -11.95 -38.18 -37.81
C LEU A 18 -12.60 -36.80 -37.97
N GLY A 19 -13.80 -36.74 -38.58
CA GLY A 19 -14.57 -35.50 -38.70
C GLY A 19 -15.01 -34.95 -37.35
N LEU A 20 -15.44 -35.81 -36.43
CA LEU A 20 -15.79 -35.45 -35.06
C LEU A 20 -14.56 -35.01 -34.25
N GLY A 21 -13.43 -35.71 -34.39
CA GLY A 21 -12.16 -35.33 -33.78
C GLY A 21 -11.62 -33.99 -34.29
N LEU A 22 -11.75 -33.73 -35.60
CA LEU A 22 -11.40 -32.44 -36.21
C LEU A 22 -12.35 -31.33 -35.76
N LEU A 23 -13.66 -31.60 -35.62
CA LEU A 23 -14.65 -30.67 -35.08
C LEU A 23 -14.41 -30.32 -33.61
N ILE A 24 -14.01 -31.29 -32.77
CA ILE A 24 -13.63 -31.06 -31.37
C ILE A 24 -12.33 -30.22 -31.31
N ARG A 25 -11.37 -30.49 -32.20
CA ARG A 25 -10.12 -29.70 -32.31
C ARG A 25 -10.36 -28.27 -32.81
N LEU A 26 -11.33 -28.07 -33.72
CA LEU A 26 -11.71 -26.77 -34.26
C LEU A 26 -12.67 -26.01 -33.34
N ASN A 27 -13.37 -26.70 -32.44
CA ASN A 27 -14.38 -26.13 -31.54
C ASN A 27 -14.33 -26.82 -30.16
N PRO A 28 -13.40 -26.43 -29.27
CA PRO A 28 -13.10 -27.12 -28.01
C PRO A 28 -14.27 -27.12 -27.00
N ASP A 29 -15.37 -26.43 -27.30
CA ASP A 29 -16.57 -26.39 -26.46
C ASP A 29 -17.64 -27.44 -26.84
N MET A 30 -17.49 -28.19 -27.94
CA MET A 30 -18.44 -29.24 -28.30
C MET A 30 -18.35 -30.43 -27.33
N GLY A 31 -19.46 -30.76 -26.64
CA GLY A 31 -19.53 -31.91 -25.74
C GLY A 31 -18.97 -31.68 -24.33
N THR A 32 -18.88 -30.42 -23.88
CA THR A 32 -18.48 -30.11 -22.50
C THR A 32 -19.49 -30.71 -21.51
N THR A 33 -19.00 -31.11 -20.33
CA THR A 33 -19.84 -31.62 -19.23
C THR A 33 -20.09 -30.49 -18.23
N PRO A 34 -21.08 -30.63 -17.33
CA PRO A 34 -21.24 -29.68 -16.23
C PRO A 34 -19.94 -29.46 -15.44
N ASP A 35 -19.21 -30.54 -15.14
CA ASP A 35 -17.94 -30.50 -14.40
C ASP A 35 -16.85 -29.77 -15.18
N SER A 36 -16.66 -30.08 -16.47
CA SER A 36 -15.62 -29.40 -17.26
C SER A 36 -15.93 -27.93 -17.53
N ALA A 37 -17.21 -27.55 -17.62
CA ALA A 37 -17.61 -26.15 -17.68
C ALA A 37 -17.34 -25.42 -16.35
N ALA A 38 -17.68 -26.04 -15.22
CA ALA A 38 -17.44 -25.48 -13.90
C ALA A 38 -15.95 -25.27 -13.61
N ARG A 39 -15.11 -26.28 -13.86
CA ARG A 39 -13.65 -26.22 -13.66
C ARG A 39 -12.99 -25.14 -14.51
N ARG A 40 -13.29 -25.08 -15.81
CA ARG A 40 -12.73 -24.04 -16.69
C ARG A 40 -13.20 -22.62 -16.32
N ALA A 41 -14.42 -22.47 -15.81
CA ALA A 41 -14.88 -21.18 -15.30
C ALA A 41 -14.16 -20.79 -14.01
N ALA A 42 -13.94 -21.73 -13.09
CA ALA A 42 -13.14 -21.54 -11.88
C ALA A 42 -11.68 -21.16 -12.21
N GLU A 43 -11.04 -21.86 -13.14
CA GLU A 43 -9.70 -21.52 -13.65
C GLU A 43 -9.65 -20.10 -14.23
N SER A 44 -10.71 -19.65 -14.92
CA SER A 44 -10.81 -18.29 -15.45
C SER A 44 -10.92 -17.22 -14.35
N LEU A 45 -11.52 -17.55 -13.21
CA LEU A 45 -11.56 -16.69 -12.02
C LEU A 45 -10.19 -16.64 -11.33
N GLU A 46 -9.56 -17.80 -11.14
CA GLU A 46 -8.26 -17.93 -10.48
C GLU A 46 -7.13 -17.24 -11.26
N SER A 47 -7.16 -17.31 -12.60
CA SER A 47 -6.19 -16.63 -13.47
C SER A 47 -6.51 -15.16 -13.73
N GLY A 48 -7.67 -14.66 -13.28
CA GLY A 48 -8.18 -13.33 -13.63
C GLY A 48 -8.59 -13.16 -15.10
N ALA A 49 -8.55 -14.22 -15.91
CA ALA A 49 -8.92 -14.23 -17.32
C ALA A 49 -10.41 -14.56 -17.55
N VAL A 50 -11.30 -13.94 -16.77
CA VAL A 50 -12.74 -14.27 -16.76
C VAL A 50 -13.37 -14.19 -18.15
N GLY A 51 -13.05 -13.16 -18.94
CA GLY A 51 -13.58 -13.00 -20.30
C GLY A 51 -13.19 -14.10 -21.29
N SER A 52 -12.20 -14.94 -20.97
CA SER A 52 -11.78 -16.09 -21.77
C SER A 52 -12.43 -17.41 -21.31
N GLY A 53 -13.17 -17.39 -20.19
CA GLY A 53 -13.83 -18.58 -19.63
C GLY A 53 -15.11 -18.98 -20.37
N PRO A 54 -15.63 -20.20 -20.12
CA PRO A 54 -16.81 -20.74 -20.78
C PRO A 54 -18.11 -20.17 -20.18
N TRP A 55 -18.22 -18.85 -20.10
CA TRP A 55 -19.40 -18.16 -19.58
C TRP A 55 -20.50 -18.06 -20.62
N THR A 56 -21.75 -18.03 -20.17
CA THR A 56 -22.93 -17.76 -21.01
C THR A 56 -22.82 -16.40 -21.72
N ASP A 57 -22.29 -15.39 -21.01
CA ASP A 57 -21.86 -14.10 -21.56
C ASP A 57 -20.49 -13.74 -20.97
N PRO A 58 -19.38 -14.00 -21.69
CA PRO A 58 -18.03 -13.72 -21.20
C PRO A 58 -17.75 -12.24 -20.97
N GLY A 59 -18.34 -11.35 -21.77
CA GLY A 59 -18.17 -9.90 -21.62
C GLY A 59 -18.84 -9.37 -20.36
N ALA A 60 -20.06 -9.82 -20.09
CA ALA A 60 -20.77 -9.48 -18.86
C ALA A 60 -20.10 -10.11 -17.63
N ALA A 61 -19.61 -11.34 -17.73
CA ALA A 61 -18.87 -12.01 -16.65
C ALA A 61 -17.60 -11.24 -16.28
N ASP A 62 -16.78 -10.87 -17.27
CA ASP A 62 -15.55 -10.11 -17.07
C ASP A 62 -15.81 -8.74 -16.43
N ALA A 63 -16.79 -7.98 -16.95
CA ALA A 63 -17.18 -6.70 -16.39
C ALA A 63 -17.74 -6.82 -14.96
N GLY A 64 -18.52 -7.86 -14.71
CA GLY A 64 -19.06 -8.18 -13.39
C GLY A 64 -17.98 -8.52 -12.39
N ALA A 65 -17.03 -9.38 -12.76
CA ALA A 65 -15.91 -9.79 -11.92
C ALA A 65 -15.02 -8.59 -11.59
N LYS A 66 -14.63 -7.79 -12.59
CA LYS A 66 -13.85 -6.56 -12.38
C LYS A 66 -14.54 -5.60 -11.41
N ARG A 67 -15.85 -5.42 -11.54
CA ARG A 67 -16.64 -4.58 -10.63
C ARG A 67 -16.67 -5.14 -9.21
N ALA A 68 -16.93 -6.44 -9.05
CA ALA A 68 -17.01 -7.09 -7.75
C ALA A 68 -15.66 -7.06 -7.01
N LEU A 69 -14.55 -7.19 -7.75
CA LEU A 69 -13.19 -7.31 -7.20
C LEU A 69 -12.45 -5.98 -7.06
N ALA A 70 -12.87 -4.92 -7.75
CA ALA A 70 -12.22 -3.62 -7.68
C ALA A 70 -11.92 -3.11 -6.25
N PRO A 71 -12.83 -3.26 -5.26
CA PRO A 71 -12.55 -2.85 -3.87
C PRO A 71 -11.38 -3.60 -3.24
N LEU A 72 -11.19 -4.89 -3.56
CA LEU A 72 -10.07 -5.70 -3.05
C LEU A 72 -8.72 -5.27 -3.65
N GLY A 73 -8.72 -4.46 -4.71
CA GLY A 73 -7.53 -3.77 -5.19
C GLY A 73 -6.89 -2.86 -4.13
N ALA A 74 -7.68 -2.37 -3.17
CA ALA A 74 -7.18 -1.66 -2.00
C ALA A 74 -6.35 -2.56 -1.06
N LEU A 75 -6.33 -3.87 -1.27
CA LEU A 75 -5.45 -4.87 -0.63
C LEU A 75 -4.39 -5.43 -1.60
N GLY A 76 -4.35 -4.95 -2.85
CA GLY A 76 -3.44 -5.48 -3.86
C GLY A 76 -3.86 -6.87 -4.36
N VAL A 77 -5.11 -7.26 -4.10
CA VAL A 77 -5.69 -8.55 -4.48
C VAL A 77 -6.54 -8.34 -5.73
N ALA A 78 -6.14 -8.97 -6.83
CA ALA A 78 -6.82 -8.82 -8.13
C ALA A 78 -7.81 -9.95 -8.43
N HIS A 79 -7.52 -11.16 -7.96
CA HIS A 79 -8.29 -12.38 -8.19
C HIS A 79 -8.08 -13.36 -7.02
N PRO A 80 -8.96 -14.36 -6.84
CA PRO A 80 -8.73 -15.42 -5.85
C PRO A 80 -7.45 -16.18 -6.17
N ALA A 81 -6.78 -16.66 -5.13
CA ALA A 81 -5.57 -17.48 -5.24
C ALA A 81 -5.89 -18.95 -5.50
N VAL A 82 -7.07 -19.41 -5.07
CA VAL A 82 -7.55 -20.78 -5.26
C VAL A 82 -9.04 -20.74 -5.56
N VAL A 83 -9.47 -21.46 -6.60
CA VAL A 83 -10.89 -21.70 -6.89
C VAL A 83 -11.11 -23.19 -7.17
N ASP A 84 -11.34 -23.97 -6.11
CA ASP A 84 -11.46 -25.43 -6.21
C ASP A 84 -12.92 -25.85 -6.42
N VAL A 85 -13.14 -26.67 -7.45
CA VAL A 85 -14.47 -27.18 -7.80
C VAL A 85 -14.67 -28.57 -7.19
N GLY A 86 -15.56 -28.62 -6.21
CA GLY A 86 -16.00 -29.83 -5.56
C GLY A 86 -17.12 -30.54 -6.33
N GLU A 87 -18.10 -31.06 -5.60
CA GLU A 87 -19.21 -31.81 -6.17
C GLU A 87 -20.07 -30.95 -7.11
N VAL A 88 -20.38 -31.50 -8.28
CA VAL A 88 -21.30 -30.92 -9.26
C VAL A 88 -22.59 -31.73 -9.31
N THR A 89 -23.66 -31.14 -8.80
CA THR A 89 -24.97 -31.78 -8.72
C THR A 89 -25.87 -31.27 -9.84
N ARG A 90 -26.43 -32.16 -10.65
CA ARG A 90 -27.43 -31.77 -11.66
C ARG A 90 -28.73 -31.39 -10.95
N THR A 91 -29.22 -30.19 -11.24
CA THR A 91 -30.50 -29.70 -10.73
C THR A 91 -31.63 -30.15 -11.67
N ASP A 92 -31.38 -30.11 -12.98
CA ASP A 92 -32.26 -30.63 -14.03
C ASP A 92 -31.45 -31.01 -15.29
N ASP A 93 -32.13 -31.26 -16.41
CA ASP A 93 -31.51 -31.64 -17.68
C ASP A 93 -30.61 -30.55 -18.29
N ALA A 94 -30.91 -29.29 -17.99
CA ALA A 94 -30.27 -28.10 -18.51
C ALA A 94 -29.44 -27.33 -17.47
N HIS A 95 -29.54 -27.62 -16.17
CA HIS A 95 -28.84 -26.92 -15.10
C HIS A 95 -28.12 -27.86 -14.13
N ALA A 96 -26.96 -27.43 -13.66
CA ALA A 96 -26.23 -28.07 -12.57
C ALA A 96 -25.57 -27.01 -11.70
N THR A 97 -25.36 -27.33 -10.43
CA THR A 97 -24.71 -26.46 -9.45
C THR A 97 -23.45 -27.14 -8.94
N ALA A 98 -22.32 -26.45 -9.03
CA ALA A 98 -21.05 -26.87 -8.47
C ALA A 98 -20.81 -26.18 -7.13
N ARG A 99 -20.40 -26.93 -6.11
CA ARG A 99 -19.83 -26.36 -4.89
C ARG A 99 -18.39 -25.93 -5.17
N VAL A 100 -18.07 -24.68 -4.87
CA VAL A 100 -16.75 -24.08 -5.16
C VAL A 100 -16.14 -23.58 -3.87
N ARG A 101 -14.91 -23.97 -3.58
CA ARG A 101 -14.14 -23.40 -2.48
C ARG A 101 -13.24 -22.30 -3.00
N ILE A 102 -13.38 -21.11 -2.43
CA ILE A 102 -12.61 -19.93 -2.82
C ILE A 102 -11.61 -19.63 -1.73
N GLY A 103 -10.36 -19.40 -2.13
CA GLY A 103 -9.28 -18.97 -1.26
C GLY A 103 -8.63 -17.68 -1.74
N TRP A 104 -8.44 -16.75 -0.81
CA TRP A 104 -7.77 -15.48 -1.03
C TRP A 104 -6.50 -15.39 -0.20
N ILE A 105 -5.49 -14.72 -0.75
CA ILE A 105 -4.32 -14.27 -0.01
C ILE A 105 -4.51 -12.76 0.19
N THR A 106 -5.05 -12.39 1.35
CA THR A 106 -5.35 -11.00 1.72
C THR A 106 -4.20 -10.32 2.45
N ASP A 107 -3.28 -11.11 3.01
CA ASP A 107 -2.03 -10.64 3.57
C ASP A 107 -0.89 -10.69 2.52
N PRO A 108 -0.45 -9.53 1.96
CA PRO A 108 0.64 -9.50 1.00
C PRO A 108 2.00 -9.89 1.61
N GLY A 109 2.11 -9.96 2.94
CA GLY A 109 3.31 -10.42 3.66
C GLY A 109 3.33 -11.92 3.96
N SER A 110 2.33 -12.69 3.51
CA SER A 110 2.27 -14.13 3.75
C SER A 110 3.41 -14.87 3.01
N ALA A 111 4.37 -15.39 3.79
CA ALA A 111 5.49 -16.17 3.27
C ALA A 111 5.07 -17.55 2.75
N THR A 112 3.94 -18.07 3.22
CA THR A 112 3.47 -19.42 2.90
C THR A 112 2.68 -19.48 1.60
N GLN A 113 2.21 -18.33 1.08
CA GLN A 113 1.29 -18.24 -0.07
C GLN A 113 0.03 -19.12 0.10
N VAL A 114 -0.31 -19.46 1.34
CA VAL A 114 -1.52 -20.21 1.68
C VAL A 114 -2.68 -19.21 1.82
N PRO A 115 -3.86 -19.50 1.26
CA PRO A 115 -5.04 -18.67 1.45
C PRO A 115 -5.37 -18.43 2.93
N ASP A 116 -5.50 -17.18 3.33
CA ASP A 116 -5.80 -16.75 4.71
C ASP A 116 -7.27 -16.35 4.89
N TRP A 117 -8.04 -16.38 3.81
CA TRP A 117 -9.49 -16.20 3.80
C TRP A 117 -10.11 -17.21 2.85
N THR A 118 -10.86 -18.17 3.38
CA THR A 118 -11.48 -19.25 2.61
C THR A 118 -12.96 -19.41 2.96
N TYR A 119 -13.77 -19.75 1.97
CA TYR A 119 -15.19 -20.02 2.13
C TYR A 119 -15.74 -20.81 0.93
N ASP A 120 -16.90 -21.42 1.15
CA ASP A 120 -17.62 -22.13 0.10
C ASP A 120 -18.60 -21.19 -0.61
N SER A 121 -18.75 -21.40 -1.91
CA SER A 121 -19.61 -20.67 -2.84
C SER A 121 -20.28 -21.66 -3.79
N ALA A 122 -21.17 -21.16 -4.65
CA ALA A 122 -21.88 -21.96 -5.63
C ALA A 122 -21.70 -21.37 -7.03
N LEU A 123 -21.40 -22.23 -8.00
CA LEU A 123 -21.34 -21.90 -9.42
C LEU A 123 -22.43 -22.66 -10.16
N THR A 124 -23.33 -21.91 -10.80
CA THR A 124 -24.35 -22.50 -11.66
C THR A 124 -23.80 -22.65 -13.08
N VAL A 125 -23.97 -23.84 -13.66
CA VAL A 125 -23.71 -24.10 -15.07
C VAL A 125 -25.02 -24.47 -15.77
N ARG A 126 -25.16 -24.02 -17.01
CA ARG A 126 -26.32 -24.25 -17.86
C ARG A 126 -25.90 -24.85 -19.19
N LYS A 127 -26.71 -25.76 -19.70
CA LYS A 127 -26.60 -26.31 -21.05
C LYS A 127 -27.06 -25.28 -22.08
N GLU A 128 -26.17 -24.89 -22.98
CA GLU A 128 -26.44 -24.11 -24.18
C GLU A 128 -26.16 -24.96 -25.43
N ARG A 129 -27.22 -25.35 -26.14
CA ARG A 129 -27.14 -26.26 -27.30
C ARG A 129 -26.47 -27.59 -26.93
N LEU A 130 -25.26 -27.84 -27.45
CA LEU A 130 -24.48 -29.07 -27.26
C LEU A 130 -23.37 -28.92 -26.20
N SER A 131 -23.35 -27.81 -25.47
CA SER A 131 -22.26 -27.43 -24.57
C SER A 131 -22.81 -26.92 -23.23
N TRP A 132 -22.09 -27.15 -22.14
CA TRP A 132 -22.33 -26.52 -20.86
C TRP A 132 -21.49 -25.26 -20.70
N ARG A 133 -22.07 -24.23 -20.08
CA ARG A 133 -21.46 -22.93 -19.81
C ARG A 133 -21.80 -22.43 -18.41
N ALA A 134 -20.90 -21.67 -17.82
CA ALA A 134 -21.08 -21.05 -16.52
C ALA A 134 -22.00 -19.81 -16.60
N VAL A 135 -22.90 -19.68 -15.63
CA VAL A 135 -23.75 -18.50 -15.46
C VAL A 135 -23.04 -17.56 -14.50
N TRP A 136 -22.81 -16.32 -14.94
CA TRP A 136 -22.23 -15.30 -14.08
C TRP A 136 -23.24 -14.83 -13.04
N ASP A 137 -22.82 -14.83 -11.77
CA ASP A 137 -23.53 -14.24 -10.63
C ASP A 137 -22.48 -13.71 -9.65
N PRO A 138 -22.57 -12.46 -9.14
CA PRO A 138 -21.66 -11.97 -8.10
C PRO A 138 -21.51 -12.90 -6.89
N ALA A 139 -22.56 -13.68 -6.57
CA ALA A 139 -22.53 -14.67 -5.50
C ALA A 139 -21.44 -15.73 -5.69
N ILE A 140 -20.97 -15.98 -6.92
CA ILE A 140 -19.84 -16.87 -7.16
C ILE A 140 -18.58 -16.38 -6.44
N ILE A 141 -18.32 -15.06 -6.44
CA ILE A 141 -17.14 -14.48 -5.80
C ILE A 141 -17.25 -14.59 -4.28
N HIS A 142 -18.43 -14.32 -3.71
CA HIS A 142 -18.73 -14.51 -2.30
C HIS A 142 -20.25 -14.67 -2.09
N PRO A 143 -20.74 -15.62 -1.27
CA PRO A 143 -22.18 -15.95 -1.17
C PRO A 143 -23.12 -14.81 -0.76
N ARG A 144 -22.57 -13.74 -0.19
CA ARG A 144 -23.30 -12.55 0.29
C ARG A 144 -23.28 -11.39 -0.72
N LEU A 145 -22.54 -11.51 -1.81
CA LEU A 145 -22.55 -10.53 -2.90
C LEU A 145 -23.82 -10.67 -3.73
N SER A 146 -24.24 -9.55 -4.30
CA SER A 146 -25.38 -9.48 -5.20
C SER A 146 -25.24 -8.27 -6.11
N GLN A 147 -26.19 -8.05 -7.01
CA GLN A 147 -26.25 -6.84 -7.83
C GLN A 147 -26.32 -5.53 -7.01
N ARG A 148 -26.73 -5.60 -5.73
CA ARG A 148 -26.87 -4.45 -4.83
C ARG A 148 -25.93 -4.49 -3.63
N ARG A 149 -25.07 -5.50 -3.50
CA ARG A 149 -24.12 -5.61 -2.40
C ARG A 149 -22.73 -5.92 -2.95
N GLY A 150 -21.76 -5.12 -2.56
CA GLY A 150 -20.37 -5.21 -3.01
C GLY A 150 -19.42 -5.30 -1.83
N PHE A 151 -18.16 -5.65 -2.11
CA PHE A 151 -17.10 -5.44 -1.14
C PHE A 151 -16.89 -3.94 -0.89
N ALA A 152 -16.57 -3.60 0.35
CA ALA A 152 -15.96 -2.34 0.74
C ALA A 152 -14.74 -2.66 1.59
N VAL A 153 -13.67 -1.89 1.39
CA VAL A 153 -12.39 -2.12 2.05
C VAL A 153 -11.98 -0.87 2.79
N GLU A 154 -11.88 -1.00 4.11
CA GLU A 154 -11.20 -0.05 4.96
C GLU A 154 -9.74 -0.47 5.13
N THR A 155 -8.84 0.50 5.12
CA THR A 155 -7.41 0.27 5.39
C THR A 155 -6.95 1.15 6.54
N THR A 156 -6.11 0.60 7.41
CA THR A 156 -5.53 1.31 8.54
C THR A 156 -4.03 1.41 8.35
N GLY A 157 -3.48 2.63 8.45
CA GLY A 157 -2.05 2.87 8.36
C GLY A 157 -1.25 2.02 9.36
N ALA A 158 -0.02 1.68 8.99
CA ALA A 158 0.91 0.96 9.85
C ALA A 158 1.89 1.93 10.51
N GLU A 159 2.27 1.64 11.75
CA GLU A 159 3.37 2.35 12.40
C GLU A 159 4.69 2.01 11.68
N ARG A 160 5.44 3.03 11.28
CA ARG A 160 6.75 2.85 10.67
C ARG A 160 7.76 2.34 11.71
N GLY A 161 8.57 1.36 11.32
CA GLY A 161 9.70 0.87 12.11
C GLY A 161 10.71 1.98 12.42
N PRO A 162 11.41 1.91 13.57
CA PRO A 162 12.38 2.93 13.94
C PRO A 162 13.71 2.68 13.24
N VAL A 163 14.44 3.76 13.00
CA VAL A 163 15.86 3.70 12.66
C VAL A 163 16.64 3.96 13.94
N THR A 164 17.63 3.12 14.27
CA THR A 164 18.43 3.23 15.50
C THR A 164 19.90 3.54 15.20
N ALA A 165 20.54 4.30 16.08
CA ALA A 165 22.00 4.50 16.10
C ALA A 165 22.73 3.24 16.58
N ALA A 166 24.07 3.31 16.60
CA ALA A 166 24.95 2.22 17.01
C ALA A 166 24.74 1.78 18.47
N ASP A 167 24.30 2.70 19.34
CA ASP A 167 23.98 2.47 20.75
C ASP A 167 22.53 1.96 20.97
N GLY A 168 21.76 1.76 19.89
CA GLY A 168 20.35 1.36 19.95
C GLY A 168 19.38 2.52 20.14
N THR A 169 19.85 3.76 20.32
CA THR A 169 18.98 4.94 20.46
C THR A 169 18.21 5.18 19.16
N ALA A 170 16.88 5.38 19.26
CA ALA A 170 16.06 5.67 18.09
C ALA A 170 16.41 7.05 17.50
N ILE A 171 16.98 7.05 16.30
CA ILE A 171 17.34 8.26 15.56
C ILE A 171 16.27 8.72 14.57
N ALA A 172 15.35 7.83 14.21
CA ALA A 172 14.07 8.20 13.59
C ALA A 172 12.98 7.25 14.09
N SER A 173 11.89 7.77 14.62
CA SER A 173 10.79 6.94 15.12
C SER A 173 9.45 7.65 15.02
N THR A 174 8.36 6.88 15.02
CA THR A 174 7.02 7.43 15.11
C THR A 174 6.82 8.04 16.49
N GLN A 175 6.44 9.32 16.52
CA GLN A 175 6.18 10.04 17.77
C GLN A 175 4.86 10.79 17.71
N ASP A 176 4.26 10.96 18.88
CA ASP A 176 3.12 11.86 19.08
C ASP A 176 3.56 13.31 18.87
N ILE A 177 2.91 13.95 17.89
CA ILE A 177 3.11 15.34 17.56
C ILE A 177 1.77 16.10 17.64
N VAL A 178 1.87 17.41 17.72
CA VAL A 178 0.73 18.32 17.64
C VAL A 178 1.04 19.33 16.54
N ALA A 179 0.29 19.25 15.45
CA ALA A 179 0.27 20.29 14.44
C ALA A 179 -0.48 21.50 15.02
N VAL A 180 0.26 22.58 15.25
CA VAL A 180 -0.28 23.86 15.68
C VAL A 180 -0.59 24.66 14.43
N GLY A 181 -1.85 25.03 14.25
CA GLY A 181 -2.26 25.86 13.11
C GLY A 181 -3.22 26.96 13.50
N ILE A 182 -3.59 27.76 12.51
CA ILE A 182 -4.48 28.90 12.66
C ILE A 182 -5.64 28.74 11.67
N GLU A 183 -6.87 28.85 12.17
CA GLU A 183 -8.08 28.94 11.35
C GLU A 183 -8.59 30.38 11.38
N ARG A 184 -8.65 31.01 10.19
CA ARG A 184 -8.93 32.43 10.06
C ARG A 184 -10.31 32.80 10.62
N ALA A 185 -11.31 31.95 10.40
CA ALA A 185 -12.69 32.18 10.87
C ALA A 185 -12.83 32.14 12.40
N ARG A 186 -11.89 31.53 13.13
CA ARG A 186 -11.90 31.44 14.60
C ARG A 186 -11.19 32.61 15.28
N ALA A 187 -10.52 33.47 14.52
CA ALA A 187 -9.77 34.61 15.03
C ALA A 187 -10.46 35.93 14.68
N LYS A 188 -10.62 36.82 15.68
CA LYS A 188 -11.05 38.21 15.43
C LYS A 188 -10.01 39.01 14.66
N ASP A 189 -8.73 38.81 15.01
CA ASP A 189 -7.58 39.36 14.28
C ASP A 189 -6.60 38.22 13.95
N PRO A 190 -6.76 37.56 12.79
CA PRO A 190 -5.91 36.45 12.38
C PRO A 190 -4.43 36.82 12.25
N ALA A 191 -4.12 38.07 11.90
CA ALA A 191 -2.75 38.53 11.74
C ALA A 191 -2.06 38.72 13.10
N ALA A 192 -2.77 39.26 14.09
CA ALA A 192 -2.25 39.32 15.46
C ALA A 192 -2.05 37.92 16.06
N VAL A 193 -2.96 36.98 15.79
CA VAL A 193 -2.81 35.58 16.21
C VAL A 193 -1.59 34.95 15.56
N ALA A 194 -1.38 35.14 14.25
CA ALA A 194 -0.19 34.65 13.54
C ALA A 194 1.11 35.17 14.15
N ARG A 195 1.22 36.49 14.38
CA ARG A 195 2.41 37.08 15.01
C ARG A 195 2.67 36.56 16.42
N ARG A 196 1.61 36.40 17.24
CA ARG A 196 1.75 35.87 18.61
C ARG A 196 2.16 34.39 18.61
N THR A 197 1.55 33.58 17.75
CA THR A 197 1.93 32.17 17.57
C THR A 197 3.39 32.06 17.14
N ALA A 198 3.82 32.87 16.18
CA ALA A 198 5.20 32.93 15.72
C ALA A 198 6.17 33.29 16.86
N ALA A 199 5.86 34.31 17.67
CA ALA A 199 6.67 34.69 18.82
C ALA A 199 6.76 33.60 19.90
N ILE A 200 5.73 32.76 20.06
CA ILE A 200 5.74 31.64 21.02
C ILE A 200 6.56 30.45 20.50
N THR A 201 6.50 30.20 19.18
CA THR A 201 7.02 28.98 18.55
C THR A 201 8.36 29.16 17.86
N GLY A 202 8.80 30.40 17.64
CA GLY A 202 10.06 30.73 16.98
C GLY A 202 10.01 30.66 15.45
N VAL A 203 8.84 30.50 14.84
CA VAL A 203 8.69 30.53 13.37
C VAL A 203 8.68 31.96 12.82
N ASP A 204 8.91 32.10 11.52
CA ASP A 204 8.80 33.38 10.81
C ASP A 204 7.35 33.92 10.86
N GLY A 205 7.18 35.02 11.59
CA GLY A 205 5.89 35.66 11.79
C GLY A 205 5.33 36.35 10.55
N GLU A 206 6.19 36.89 9.68
CA GLU A 206 5.77 37.54 8.44
C GLU A 206 5.29 36.49 7.43
N ALA A 207 6.07 35.43 7.24
CA ALA A 207 5.72 34.30 6.40
C ALA A 207 4.41 33.63 6.86
N LEU A 208 4.25 33.41 8.18
CA LEU A 208 3.04 32.83 8.74
C LEU A 208 1.83 33.75 8.55
N THR A 209 1.96 35.04 8.82
CA THR A 209 0.87 36.01 8.65
C THR A 209 0.41 36.05 7.19
N ALA A 210 1.35 36.06 6.25
CA ALA A 210 1.06 36.05 4.82
C ALA A 210 0.34 34.78 4.38
N ARG A 211 0.72 33.61 4.91
CA ARG A 211 0.03 32.33 4.66
C ARG A 211 -1.41 32.34 5.20
N VAL A 212 -1.61 32.84 6.42
CA VAL A 212 -2.95 32.96 7.04
C VAL A 212 -3.86 33.91 6.26
N ALA A 213 -3.33 35.04 5.79
CA ALA A 213 -4.11 36.02 5.03
C ALA A 213 -4.68 35.44 3.72
N ARG A 214 -3.88 34.62 3.02
CA ARG A 214 -4.26 33.98 1.74
C ARG A 214 -5.17 32.75 1.90
N ALA A 215 -5.30 32.20 3.11
CA ALA A 215 -6.05 30.98 3.34
C ALA A 215 -7.57 31.20 3.31
N LYS A 216 -8.31 30.14 2.96
CA LYS A 216 -9.78 30.13 3.08
C LYS A 216 -10.19 30.26 4.55
N PRO A 217 -11.38 30.81 4.87
CA PRO A 217 -11.80 31.08 6.25
C PRO A 217 -11.66 29.88 7.20
N HIS A 218 -12.06 28.69 6.78
CA HIS A 218 -12.03 27.45 7.57
C HIS A 218 -10.83 26.54 7.25
N ALA A 219 -9.83 27.03 6.52
CA ALA A 219 -8.64 26.23 6.24
C ALA A 219 -7.74 26.17 7.47
N PHE A 220 -7.21 24.98 7.76
CA PHE A 220 -6.15 24.79 8.74
C PHE A 220 -4.81 25.25 8.14
N VAL A 221 -4.27 26.37 8.64
CA VAL A 221 -2.94 26.86 8.25
C VAL A 221 -1.93 26.40 9.28
N GLU A 222 -1.18 25.33 8.97
CA GLU A 222 -0.15 24.80 9.87
C GLU A 222 0.96 25.83 10.11
N ALA A 223 1.16 26.24 11.35
CA ALA A 223 2.24 27.14 11.76
C ALA A 223 3.52 26.35 12.02
N ILE A 224 3.42 25.30 12.82
CA ILE A 224 4.53 24.40 13.18
C ILE A 224 3.97 23.07 13.66
N THR A 225 4.75 22.00 13.46
CA THR A 225 4.53 20.71 14.10
C THR A 225 5.45 20.57 15.32
N LEU A 226 4.88 20.37 16.51
CA LEU A 226 5.63 20.22 17.76
C LEU A 226 5.55 18.79 18.28
N ARG A 227 6.61 18.31 18.94
CA ARG A 227 6.49 17.06 19.72
C ARG A 227 5.52 17.27 20.87
N ARG A 228 4.79 16.24 21.29
CA ARG A 228 3.79 16.34 22.36
C ARG A 228 4.35 16.89 23.68
N SER A 229 5.60 16.59 24.01
CA SER A 229 6.28 17.15 25.19
C SER A 229 6.52 18.66 25.07
N GLU A 230 6.91 19.15 23.90
CA GLU A 230 7.14 20.57 23.61
C GLU A 230 5.83 21.34 23.55
N TYR A 231 4.83 20.78 22.87
CA TYR A 231 3.48 21.32 22.88
C TYR A 231 2.96 21.52 24.30
N ARG A 232 3.12 20.54 25.20
CA ARG A 232 2.68 20.67 26.61
C ARG A 232 3.33 21.86 27.32
N ARG A 233 4.60 22.17 27.04
CA ARG A 233 5.28 23.36 27.61
C ARG A 233 4.70 24.67 27.06
N LEU A 234 4.30 24.69 25.79
CA LEU A 234 3.78 25.90 25.12
C LEU A 234 2.25 26.04 25.19
N ALA A 235 1.53 24.97 25.54
CA ALA A 235 0.07 24.89 25.44
C ALA A 235 -0.65 25.97 26.25
N GLY A 236 -0.15 26.31 27.44
CA GLY A 236 -0.70 27.37 28.27
C GLY A 236 -0.65 28.76 27.63
N ARG A 237 0.31 28.99 26.72
CA ARG A 237 0.46 30.25 25.96
C ARG A 237 -0.29 30.22 24.62
N LEU A 238 -0.37 29.05 23.99
CA LEU A 238 -0.99 28.90 22.67
C LEU A 238 -2.52 28.81 22.75
N ARG A 239 -3.08 28.00 23.65
CA ARG A 239 -4.53 27.75 23.74
C ARG A 239 -5.40 29.02 23.96
N PRO A 240 -4.95 30.04 24.72
CA PRO A 240 -5.71 31.27 24.88
C PRO A 240 -5.84 32.11 23.59
N LEU A 241 -5.02 31.85 22.56
CA LEU A 241 -5.09 32.57 21.29
C LEU A 241 -6.28 32.06 20.46
N ALA A 242 -7.40 32.76 20.56
CA ALA A 242 -8.61 32.50 19.77
C ALA A 242 -8.29 32.54 18.26
N GLY A 243 -8.35 31.37 17.61
CA GLY A 243 -7.85 31.18 16.24
C GLY A 243 -6.92 30.00 16.09
N THR A 244 -6.24 29.60 17.17
CA THR A 244 -5.36 28.43 17.16
C THR A 244 -6.16 27.13 17.15
N VAL A 245 -5.74 26.20 16.31
CA VAL A 245 -6.29 24.85 16.18
C VAL A 245 -5.15 23.86 16.35
N PHE A 246 -5.42 22.74 17.01
CA PHE A 246 -4.42 21.73 17.34
C PHE A 246 -4.89 20.38 16.83
N HIS A 247 -4.10 19.77 15.95
CA HIS A 247 -4.34 18.40 15.49
C HIS A 247 -3.26 17.49 16.07
N ALA A 248 -3.67 16.58 16.95
CA ALA A 248 -2.82 15.49 17.38
C ALA A 248 -2.59 14.55 16.20
N GLN A 249 -1.34 14.16 15.98
CA GLN A 249 -0.96 13.26 14.90
C GLN A 249 0.19 12.37 15.36
N ARG A 250 0.41 11.28 14.64
CA ARG A 250 1.62 10.46 14.78
C ARG A 250 2.41 10.51 13.48
N ARG A 251 3.70 10.84 13.56
CA ARG A 251 4.57 10.89 12.37
C ARG A 251 5.96 10.32 12.68
N PRO A 252 6.60 9.67 11.70
CA PRO A 252 8.01 9.34 11.80
C PRO A 252 8.83 10.63 11.75
N ILE A 253 9.53 10.93 12.84
CA ILE A 253 10.38 12.11 12.96
C ILE A 253 11.78 11.71 13.44
N ALA A 254 12.79 12.48 13.04
CA ALA A 254 14.16 12.30 13.50
C ALA A 254 14.29 12.56 15.00
N LEU A 255 15.41 12.15 15.60
CA LEU A 255 15.73 12.41 17.02
C LEU A 255 15.63 13.90 17.37
N ARG A 256 16.20 14.74 16.52
CA ARG A 256 16.18 16.21 16.63
C ARG A 256 16.12 16.81 15.23
N THR A 257 15.68 18.06 15.14
CA THR A 257 15.64 18.79 13.87
C THR A 257 17.05 18.87 13.27
N GLY A 258 17.17 18.56 11.98
CA GLY A 258 18.45 18.64 11.25
C GLY A 258 19.41 17.46 11.43
N PHE A 259 19.20 16.59 12.43
CA PHE A 259 20.11 15.47 12.66
C PHE A 259 20.14 14.51 11.48
N ALA A 260 21.34 14.26 10.94
CA ALA A 260 21.61 13.34 9.86
C ALA A 260 20.61 13.50 8.69
N ALA A 261 20.16 14.72 8.39
CA ALA A 261 19.02 14.96 7.51
C ALA A 261 19.20 14.35 6.11
N SER A 262 20.42 14.38 5.56
CA SER A 262 20.75 13.75 4.28
C SER A 262 20.80 12.23 4.35
N ALA A 263 21.37 11.67 5.43
CA ALA A 263 21.52 10.23 5.61
C ALA A 263 20.18 9.54 5.95
N LEU A 264 19.43 10.06 6.93
CA LEU A 264 18.10 9.57 7.26
C LEU A 264 17.16 9.72 6.07
N GLY A 265 17.16 10.89 5.44
CA GLY A 265 16.23 11.23 4.38
C GLY A 265 14.81 11.49 4.91
N ARG A 266 13.85 11.53 4.00
CA ARG A 266 12.46 11.94 4.30
C ARG A 266 11.45 10.83 4.03
N VAL A 267 10.29 10.96 4.67
CA VAL A 267 9.10 10.15 4.41
C VAL A 267 8.03 11.06 3.82
N GLY A 268 7.24 10.55 2.88
CA GLY A 268 6.17 11.29 2.22
C GLY A 268 5.20 10.35 1.51
N PRO A 269 4.09 10.88 0.98
CA PRO A 269 3.13 10.07 0.23
C PRO A 269 3.79 9.40 -0.97
N ALA A 270 3.39 8.16 -1.27
CA ALA A 270 3.94 7.40 -2.38
C ALA A 270 3.73 8.10 -3.73
N THR A 271 4.81 8.23 -4.50
CA THR A 271 4.74 8.74 -5.87
C THR A 271 4.22 7.67 -6.83
N ALA A 272 3.73 8.07 -8.01
CA ALA A 272 3.26 7.13 -9.03
C ALA A 272 4.36 6.12 -9.47
N GLU A 273 5.62 6.53 -9.44
CA GLU A 273 6.76 5.66 -9.71
C GLU A 273 6.96 4.63 -8.60
N GLN A 274 6.89 5.05 -7.33
CA GLN A 274 7.01 4.16 -6.18
C GLN A 274 5.83 3.18 -6.08
N ILE A 275 4.62 3.59 -6.46
CA ILE A 275 3.45 2.70 -6.54
C ILE A 275 3.68 1.62 -7.60
N ARG A 276 4.16 2.00 -8.80
CA ARG A 276 4.46 1.03 -9.86
C ARG A 276 5.58 0.06 -9.46
N ALA A 277 6.65 0.57 -8.86
CA ALA A 277 7.81 -0.25 -8.46
C ALA A 277 7.53 -1.11 -7.20
N GLY A 278 6.70 -0.62 -6.29
CA GLY A 278 6.37 -1.30 -5.03
C GLY A 278 5.29 -2.38 -5.15
N GLY A 279 4.67 -2.53 -6.32
CA GLY A 279 3.64 -3.53 -6.59
C GLY A 279 2.47 -3.44 -5.61
N PRO A 280 1.86 -4.56 -5.19
CA PRO A 280 0.69 -4.55 -4.31
C PRO A 280 0.97 -4.00 -2.90
N ALA A 281 2.24 -3.84 -2.51
CA ALA A 281 2.63 -3.43 -1.17
C ALA A 281 2.73 -1.90 -0.98
N VAL A 282 2.71 -1.11 -2.06
CA VAL A 282 2.76 0.36 -2.04
C VAL A 282 1.50 0.94 -2.68
N ARG A 283 0.79 1.82 -1.97
CA ARG A 283 -0.45 2.43 -2.47
C ARG A 283 -0.45 3.95 -2.40
N ALA A 284 -1.33 4.55 -3.19
CA ALA A 284 -1.61 5.98 -3.11
C ALA A 284 -2.02 6.37 -1.68
N GLY A 285 -1.50 7.49 -1.18
CA GLY A 285 -1.74 7.96 0.18
C GLY A 285 -0.90 7.28 1.27
N GLN A 286 -0.23 6.15 0.97
CA GLN A 286 0.68 5.51 1.93
C GLN A 286 1.97 6.31 2.09
N LEU A 287 2.45 6.42 3.33
CA LEU A 287 3.74 7.04 3.63
C LEU A 287 4.88 6.07 3.31
N VAL A 288 5.77 6.48 2.40
CA VAL A 288 6.96 5.75 1.98
C VAL A 288 8.20 6.62 2.07
N GLY A 289 9.35 5.97 2.18
CA GLY A 289 10.65 6.63 2.15
C GLY A 289 10.93 7.30 0.81
N GLN A 290 11.21 8.59 0.84
CA GLN A 290 11.47 9.44 -0.33
C GLN A 290 12.97 9.56 -0.63
N SER A 291 13.81 9.49 0.39
CA SER A 291 15.27 9.57 0.26
C SER A 291 16.00 8.86 1.41
N GLY A 292 17.33 8.77 1.30
CA GLY A 292 18.20 8.27 2.37
C GLY A 292 17.88 6.84 2.82
N ILE A 293 18.18 6.56 4.09
CA ILE A 293 17.87 5.29 4.78
C ILE A 293 16.37 5.01 4.72
N GLN A 294 15.52 6.04 4.85
CA GLN A 294 14.07 5.86 4.78
C GLN A 294 13.64 5.22 3.46
N ARG A 295 14.20 5.63 2.32
CA ARG A 295 13.91 5.03 1.00
C ARG A 295 14.60 3.69 0.81
N ALA A 296 15.88 3.59 1.18
CA ALA A 296 16.68 2.39 0.98
C ALA A 296 16.09 1.16 1.70
N PHE A 297 15.55 1.38 2.91
CA PHE A 297 14.96 0.32 3.74
C PHE A 297 13.45 0.45 3.88
N ASP A 298 12.78 1.07 2.91
CA ASP A 298 11.34 1.32 3.00
C ASP A 298 10.52 0.03 3.17
N SER A 299 10.89 -1.06 2.49
CA SER A 299 10.19 -2.34 2.61
C SER A 299 10.19 -2.90 4.04
N ALA A 300 11.29 -2.74 4.77
CA ALA A 300 11.40 -3.14 6.18
C ALA A 300 10.68 -2.14 7.10
N LEU A 301 10.92 -0.84 6.89
CA LEU A 301 10.44 0.22 7.76
C LEU A 301 8.94 0.48 7.65
N ARG A 302 8.33 0.35 6.47
CA ARG A 302 6.96 0.81 6.21
C ARG A 302 5.88 0.08 7.01
N GLY A 303 6.16 -1.14 7.45
CA GLY A 303 5.15 -2.00 8.07
C GLY A 303 4.07 -2.44 7.10
N ARG A 304 3.05 -3.11 7.63
CA ARG A 304 1.92 -3.63 6.86
C ARG A 304 0.62 -2.99 7.32
N PRO A 305 -0.13 -2.32 6.44
CA PRO A 305 -1.39 -1.71 6.82
C PRO A 305 -2.38 -2.77 7.28
N GLY A 306 -3.20 -2.40 8.25
CA GLY A 306 -4.37 -3.19 8.62
C GLY A 306 -5.48 -3.00 7.58
N PHE A 307 -6.48 -3.85 7.63
CA PHE A 307 -7.65 -3.74 6.78
C PHE A 307 -8.88 -4.40 7.35
N ALA A 308 -10.05 -3.99 6.87
CA ALA A 308 -11.33 -4.65 7.08
C ALA A 308 -12.07 -4.74 5.74
N VAL A 309 -12.44 -5.96 5.35
CA VAL A 309 -13.29 -6.23 4.18
C VAL A 309 -14.71 -6.44 4.68
N ARG A 310 -15.65 -5.62 4.21
CA ARG A 310 -17.08 -5.71 4.52
C ARG A 310 -17.89 -5.95 3.25
N ILE A 311 -19.10 -6.47 3.39
CA ILE A 311 -20.08 -6.55 2.30
C ILE A 311 -21.25 -5.60 2.60
N VAL A 312 -21.34 -4.54 1.82
CA VAL A 312 -22.26 -3.42 2.09
C VAL A 312 -23.14 -3.11 0.89
N GLY A 313 -24.27 -2.45 1.16
CA GLY A 313 -25.11 -1.87 0.12
C GLY A 313 -24.53 -0.55 -0.42
N PRO A 314 -25.06 -0.03 -1.54
CA PRO A 314 -24.52 1.16 -2.21
C PRO A 314 -24.51 2.41 -1.32
N ALA A 315 -25.44 2.52 -0.37
CA ALA A 315 -25.53 3.67 0.54
C ALA A 315 -24.34 3.78 1.51
N ASP A 316 -23.66 2.67 1.78
CA ASP A 316 -22.61 2.60 2.80
C ASP A 316 -21.21 2.42 2.21
N VAL A 317 -21.08 2.26 0.88
CA VAL A 317 -19.79 2.01 0.21
C VAL A 317 -18.77 3.10 0.52
N GLU A 318 -19.16 4.38 0.44
CA GLU A 318 -18.24 5.50 0.70
C GLU A 318 -17.78 5.54 2.16
N ARG A 319 -18.68 5.26 3.10
CA ARG A 319 -18.36 5.20 4.53
C ARG A 319 -17.42 4.03 4.84
N ALA A 320 -17.68 2.88 4.24
CA ALA A 320 -16.92 1.64 4.46
C ALA A 320 -15.64 1.54 3.61
N SER A 321 -15.42 2.43 2.64
CA SER A 321 -14.24 2.43 1.76
C SER A 321 -13.36 3.65 2.03
N ARG A 322 -12.50 3.53 3.04
CA ARG A 322 -11.65 4.64 3.50
C ARG A 322 -10.28 4.16 3.95
N THR A 323 -9.35 5.11 4.00
CA THR A 323 -8.04 4.90 4.62
C THR A 323 -7.97 5.73 5.89
N VAL A 324 -7.79 5.04 7.01
CA VAL A 324 -7.64 5.60 8.34
C VAL A 324 -6.15 5.70 8.64
N ALA A 325 -5.70 6.85 9.13
CA ALA A 325 -4.31 7.03 9.54
C ALA A 325 -4.00 6.24 10.82
N ASP A 326 -2.72 5.93 11.01
CA ASP A 326 -2.26 5.19 12.17
C ASP A 326 -2.50 5.98 13.49
N GLY A 327 -3.34 5.45 14.37
CA GLY A 327 -3.72 6.08 15.66
C GLY A 327 -5.10 6.74 15.67
N ASP A 328 -5.78 6.84 14.52
CA ASP A 328 -7.17 7.33 14.42
C ASP A 328 -8.20 6.19 14.50
N ALA A 329 -7.78 5.01 14.97
CA ALA A 329 -8.60 3.80 15.04
C ALA A 329 -9.84 3.96 15.94
N GLU A 330 -9.76 4.74 17.02
CA GLU A 330 -10.91 5.02 17.90
C GLU A 330 -12.00 5.86 17.19
N GLY A 331 -11.59 6.90 16.46
CA GLY A 331 -12.52 7.69 15.66
C GLY A 331 -13.10 6.89 14.50
N ALA A 332 -12.34 5.93 13.97
CA ALA A 332 -12.81 4.99 12.97
C ALA A 332 -13.84 4.00 13.52
N ALA A 333 -13.60 3.41 14.69
CA ALA A 333 -14.51 2.47 15.33
C ALA A 333 -15.87 3.10 15.65
N ALA A 334 -15.89 4.37 16.06
CA ALA A 334 -17.14 5.10 16.32
C ALA A 334 -17.94 5.38 15.03
N ALA A 335 -17.26 5.64 13.90
CA ALA A 335 -17.90 5.84 12.59
C ALA A 335 -18.45 4.54 11.98
N ASP A 336 -17.97 3.38 12.47
CA ASP A 336 -18.31 2.05 11.98
C ASP A 336 -19.48 1.39 12.71
N ALA A 337 -20.02 2.00 13.78
CA ALA A 337 -20.99 1.35 14.67
C ALA A 337 -22.27 0.83 13.96
N ASP A 338 -22.67 1.47 12.86
CA ASP A 338 -23.84 1.08 12.06
C ASP A 338 -23.50 0.22 10.83
N LEU A 339 -22.22 -0.12 10.61
CA LEU A 339 -21.79 -0.93 9.47
C LEU A 339 -21.86 -2.44 9.80
N PRO A 340 -22.16 -3.32 8.81
CA PRO A 340 -22.09 -4.76 9.01
C PRO A 340 -20.69 -5.21 9.41
N GLU A 341 -20.59 -6.20 10.30
CA GLU A 341 -19.31 -6.81 10.72
C GLU A 341 -18.42 -7.19 9.52
N PRO A 342 -17.09 -7.05 9.63
CA PRO A 342 -16.19 -7.44 8.54
C PRO A 342 -16.23 -8.94 8.29
N GLU A 343 -16.18 -9.32 7.01
CA GLU A 343 -15.95 -10.70 6.58
C GLU A 343 -14.50 -11.12 6.84
N ARG A 344 -13.56 -10.16 6.80
CA ARG A 344 -12.13 -10.40 6.98
C ARG A 344 -11.43 -9.16 7.53
N THR A 345 -10.58 -9.33 8.54
CA THR A 345 -9.75 -8.26 9.11
C THR A 345 -8.27 -8.63 9.20
N GLY A 346 -7.39 -7.77 8.71
CA GLY A 346 -5.97 -7.84 8.99
C GLY A 346 -5.56 -6.76 9.98
N SER A 347 -4.84 -7.11 11.03
CA SER A 347 -4.28 -6.11 11.95
C SER A 347 -3.10 -5.40 11.31
N ALA A 348 -2.98 -4.09 11.55
CA ALA A 348 -1.80 -3.33 11.15
C ALA A 348 -0.57 -3.88 11.89
N GLN A 349 0.54 -4.02 11.17
CA GLN A 349 1.80 -4.47 11.72
C GLN A 349 2.86 -3.41 11.56
N ARG A 350 3.52 -3.10 12.67
CA ARG A 350 4.63 -2.16 12.69
C ARG A 350 5.77 -2.64 11.80
N GLY A 351 6.45 -1.70 11.15
CA GLY A 351 7.67 -2.00 10.40
C GLY A 351 8.80 -2.52 11.28
N ALA A 352 9.69 -3.29 10.67
CA ALA A 352 10.89 -3.79 11.32
C ALA A 352 11.87 -2.63 11.60
N PRO A 353 12.59 -2.68 12.73
CA PRO A 353 13.64 -1.70 13.02
C PRO A 353 14.83 -1.87 12.07
N VAL A 354 15.46 -0.75 11.73
CA VAL A 354 16.71 -0.71 10.96
C VAL A 354 17.80 -0.12 11.84
N ALA A 355 18.81 -0.94 12.15
CA ALA A 355 19.96 -0.49 12.92
C ALA A 355 21.01 0.13 11.99
N THR A 356 21.65 1.20 12.44
CA THR A 356 22.73 1.91 11.73
C THR A 356 23.99 1.94 12.58
N SER A 357 25.14 2.14 11.94
CA SER A 357 26.43 2.34 12.63
C SER A 357 26.70 3.79 13.09
N LEU A 358 25.70 4.68 12.94
CA LEU A 358 25.82 6.09 13.26
C LEU A 358 26.03 6.28 14.76
N ASP A 359 27.07 7.04 15.11
CA ASP A 359 27.35 7.50 16.45
C ASP A 359 26.75 8.90 16.62
N ILE A 360 25.89 9.07 17.63
CA ILE A 360 25.13 10.31 17.80
C ILE A 360 26.05 11.52 18.04
N PRO A 361 27.01 11.48 18.97
CA PRO A 361 27.94 12.61 19.18
C PRO A 361 28.77 12.95 17.94
N ALA A 362 29.30 11.95 17.23
CA ALA A 362 30.06 12.17 16.00
C ALA A 362 29.20 12.82 14.90
N GLN A 363 27.96 12.33 14.73
CA GLN A 363 27.03 12.87 13.75
C GLN A 363 26.61 14.30 14.08
N GLU A 364 26.34 14.64 15.35
CA GLU A 364 26.04 16.01 15.75
C GLU A 364 27.20 16.97 15.48
N SER A 365 28.41 16.53 15.77
CA SER A 365 29.62 17.31 15.51
C SER A 365 29.79 17.57 14.02
N LEU A 366 29.52 16.55 13.20
CA LEU A 366 29.56 16.65 11.74
C LEU A 366 28.47 17.59 11.20
N ASP A 367 27.22 17.42 11.62
CA ASP A 367 26.08 18.26 11.19
C ASP A 367 26.34 19.75 11.53
N THR A 368 26.88 20.01 12.73
CA THR A 368 27.25 21.37 13.17
C THR A 368 28.33 21.98 12.30
N ALA A 369 29.37 21.22 11.96
CA ALA A 369 30.43 21.69 11.06
C ALA A 369 29.91 21.96 9.65
N LEU A 370 29.08 21.05 9.12
CA LEU A 370 28.53 21.13 7.77
C LEU A 370 27.51 22.27 7.59
N ALA A 371 26.81 22.68 8.64
CA ALA A 371 25.90 23.83 8.59
C ALA A 371 26.62 25.14 8.20
N GLN A 372 27.93 25.25 8.44
CA GLN A 372 28.75 26.39 8.02
C GLN A 372 29.32 26.24 6.60
N HIS A 373 29.17 25.05 6.00
CA HIS A 373 29.81 24.67 4.74
C HIS A 373 28.82 23.97 3.80
N PRO A 374 27.86 24.71 3.23
CA PRO A 374 26.75 24.13 2.45
C PRO A 374 27.17 23.39 1.18
N ALA A 375 28.40 23.57 0.69
CA ALA A 375 28.92 22.89 -0.49
C ALA A 375 29.72 21.61 -0.18
N VAL A 376 29.81 21.20 1.10
CA VAL A 376 30.64 20.09 1.54
C VAL A 376 29.80 18.85 1.84
N HIS A 377 30.30 17.70 1.39
CA HIS A 377 29.87 16.39 1.85
C HIS A 377 31.00 15.79 2.67
N ALA A 378 30.67 15.15 3.79
CA ALA A 378 31.68 14.53 4.63
C ALA A 378 31.14 13.27 5.30
N ALA A 379 32.05 12.33 5.55
CA ALA A 379 31.79 11.10 6.26
C ALA A 379 32.92 10.84 7.25
N LEU A 380 32.57 10.40 8.46
CA LEU A 380 33.50 9.86 9.42
C LEU A 380 33.45 8.33 9.35
N VAL A 381 34.55 7.72 8.95
CA VAL A 381 34.67 6.26 8.82
C VAL A 381 35.65 5.76 9.86
N ARG A 382 35.25 4.75 10.63
CA ARG A 382 36.10 4.08 11.62
C ARG A 382 37.14 3.19 10.93
N PRO A 383 38.23 2.80 11.62
CA PRO A 383 39.24 1.91 11.05
C PRO A 383 38.71 0.55 10.57
N ASP A 384 37.59 0.09 11.12
CA ASP A 384 36.90 -1.15 10.71
C ASP A 384 36.03 -0.99 9.45
N GLY A 385 36.02 0.21 8.84
CA GLY A 385 35.24 0.53 7.64
C GLY A 385 33.80 0.95 7.92
N THR A 386 33.34 0.96 9.18
CA THR A 386 31.98 1.40 9.52
C THR A 386 31.85 2.92 9.49
N VAL A 387 30.70 3.41 9.01
CA VAL A 387 30.42 4.85 8.96
C VAL A 387 29.86 5.29 10.32
N ALA A 388 30.62 6.12 11.04
CA ALA A 388 30.21 6.71 12.31
C ALA A 388 29.35 7.97 12.14
N ALA A 389 29.59 8.75 11.07
CA ALA A 389 28.80 9.92 10.73
C ALA A 389 28.82 10.16 9.22
N LEU A 390 27.73 10.69 8.66
CA LEU A 390 27.60 11.05 7.25
C LEU A 390 26.69 12.26 7.10
N GLY A 391 27.11 13.26 6.33
CA GLY A 391 26.33 14.49 6.17
C GLY A 391 26.60 15.22 4.87
N ASP A 392 25.65 16.11 4.55
CA ASP A 392 25.73 17.08 3.47
C ASP A 392 25.42 18.48 4.01
N GLY A 393 26.22 19.46 3.63
CA GLY A 393 26.08 20.85 4.10
C GLY A 393 24.78 21.52 3.67
N ARG A 394 24.21 21.21 2.49
CA ARG A 394 22.91 21.77 2.08
C ARG A 394 21.76 21.18 2.88
N ALA A 395 21.86 19.93 3.32
CA ALA A 395 20.87 19.34 4.20
C ALA A 395 20.97 19.88 5.64
N ALA A 396 22.18 20.20 6.09
CA ALA A 396 22.46 20.74 7.43
C ALA A 396 22.03 22.21 7.60
N ASP A 397 21.94 22.99 6.52
CA ASP A 397 21.55 24.42 6.55
C ASP A 397 20.04 24.66 6.80
N GLY A 398 19.24 23.60 6.90
CA GLY A 398 17.80 23.65 7.21
C GLY A 398 16.89 24.14 6.07
N ARG A 399 17.41 24.64 4.94
CA ARG A 399 16.58 25.14 3.82
C ARG A 399 15.84 24.05 3.07
N ALA A 400 16.24 22.79 3.23
CA ALA A 400 15.58 21.63 2.64
C ALA A 400 14.50 20.98 3.53
N ALA A 401 14.32 21.47 4.77
CA ALA A 401 13.41 20.88 5.76
C ALA A 401 12.01 21.55 5.78
N ASP A 402 11.92 22.82 5.38
CA ASP A 402 10.68 23.60 5.39
C ASP A 402 10.15 23.85 3.97
N GLY A 403 9.21 23.01 3.51
CA GLY A 403 8.28 23.37 2.44
C GLY A 403 8.43 22.59 1.13
N GLY A 404 7.28 22.43 0.45
CA GLY A 404 7.08 21.52 -0.66
C GLY A 404 7.79 21.91 -1.96
N ALA A 405 7.86 20.91 -2.85
CA ALA A 405 8.22 21.01 -4.27
C ALA A 405 9.56 21.71 -4.56
N ALA A 406 10.63 20.92 -4.65
CA ALA A 406 11.72 21.23 -5.57
C ALA A 406 11.77 20.08 -6.59
N ASP A 407 11.33 20.42 -7.80
CA ASP A 407 11.33 19.55 -8.98
C ASP A 407 12.70 18.90 -9.20
N GLY A 408 12.64 17.61 -9.52
CA GLY A 408 13.79 16.83 -9.89
C GLY A 408 14.39 17.34 -11.20
N ARG A 409 15.65 17.74 -11.15
CA ARG A 409 16.61 17.57 -12.24
C ARG A 409 18.01 17.53 -11.64
N SER A 410 18.51 16.31 -11.45
CA SER A 410 19.94 16.06 -11.54
C SER A 410 20.14 14.95 -12.55
N THR A 411 20.85 15.31 -13.60
CA THR A 411 21.18 14.59 -14.82
C THR A 411 21.94 13.29 -14.55
N GLY A 412 21.64 12.27 -15.35
CA GLY A 412 22.26 10.96 -15.28
C GLY A 412 23.71 10.90 -15.77
N GLY A 413 24.33 9.75 -15.50
CA GLY A 413 25.64 9.34 -16.01
C GLY A 413 25.93 7.91 -15.55
N SER A 414 26.25 7.05 -16.51
CA SER A 414 26.29 5.59 -16.46
C SER A 414 27.56 4.98 -15.85
N GLY A 415 27.40 3.77 -15.27
CA GLY A 415 28.19 2.56 -15.57
C GLY A 415 29.70 2.52 -15.25
N GLY A 416 30.11 1.56 -14.41
CA GLY A 416 31.48 1.07 -14.32
C GLY A 416 31.81 0.44 -12.96
N ASP A 417 31.94 -0.89 -12.91
CA ASP A 417 32.65 -1.62 -11.85
C ASP A 417 34.15 -1.26 -11.89
N PRO A 418 34.87 -1.13 -10.75
CA PRO A 418 35.86 -2.18 -10.48
C PRO A 418 36.21 -2.46 -9.00
N THR A 419 36.64 -3.70 -8.79
CA THR A 419 37.53 -4.21 -7.74
C THR A 419 38.85 -3.43 -7.61
N GLY A 420 39.36 -3.23 -6.38
CA GLY A 420 40.77 -2.93 -6.14
C GLY A 420 41.04 -1.89 -5.05
N SER A 421 41.56 -2.36 -3.92
CA SER A 421 42.03 -1.55 -2.78
C SER A 421 43.22 -0.64 -3.13
N ARG A 422 43.09 0.67 -2.93
CA ARG A 422 44.13 1.59 -2.44
C ARG A 422 43.57 2.99 -2.17
N THR A 423 44.06 3.59 -1.10
CA THR A 423 43.75 4.92 -0.53
C THR A 423 43.83 6.05 -1.57
N GLY A 424 42.79 6.88 -1.63
CA GLY A 424 42.75 8.12 -2.42
C GLY A 424 41.31 8.61 -2.62
N LEU A 425 41.05 9.88 -2.33
CA LEU A 425 39.76 10.56 -2.55
C LEU A 425 39.19 10.25 -3.95
N TYR A 426 37.93 9.82 -4.02
CA TYR A 426 37.13 9.83 -5.24
C TYR A 426 35.89 10.71 -5.07
N PRO A 427 35.59 11.59 -6.04
CA PRO A 427 34.31 12.28 -6.12
C PRO A 427 33.22 11.29 -6.59
N GLY A 428 32.09 11.22 -5.88
CA GLY A 428 30.82 10.80 -6.47
C GLY A 428 30.40 9.32 -6.39
N GLY A 429 30.84 8.53 -5.40
CA GLY A 429 30.29 7.19 -5.13
C GLY A 429 29.36 7.15 -3.90
N PRO A 430 28.31 6.30 -3.85
CA PRO A 430 27.45 6.17 -2.68
C PRO A 430 28.23 5.57 -1.50
N VAL A 431 28.34 6.33 -0.41
CA VAL A 431 28.87 5.83 0.86
C VAL A 431 27.80 4.94 1.50
N ALA A 432 28.08 3.64 1.59
CA ALA A 432 27.20 2.69 2.26
C ALA A 432 27.29 2.90 3.78
N VAL A 433 26.22 3.40 4.38
CA VAL A 433 25.99 3.21 5.82
C VAL A 433 25.66 1.73 6.02
N ALA A 434 26.42 1.03 6.88
CA ALA A 434 26.05 -0.31 7.30
C ALA A 434 24.71 -0.22 8.02
N ALA A 435 23.66 -0.60 7.32
CA ALA A 435 22.30 -0.63 7.82
C ALA A 435 21.75 -2.05 7.60
N ALA A 436 21.33 -2.67 8.69
CA ALA A 436 20.78 -4.03 8.68
C ALA A 436 19.36 -3.99 9.24
N ALA A 437 18.44 -4.65 8.54
CA ALA A 437 17.10 -4.90 9.05
C ALA A 437 17.18 -5.96 10.15
N GLY A 438 16.63 -5.67 11.34
CA GLY A 438 16.53 -6.65 12.42
C GLY A 438 15.41 -7.65 12.13
N ALA A 439 15.65 -8.95 12.38
CA ALA A 439 14.57 -9.95 12.41
C ALA A 439 13.67 -9.70 13.64
N SER A 440 12.35 -9.82 13.46
CA SER A 440 11.42 -9.74 14.59
C SER A 440 11.62 -10.94 15.54
N PRO A 441 11.59 -10.76 16.86
CA PRO A 441 11.48 -11.90 17.78
C PRO A 441 10.10 -12.54 17.58
N GLN A 442 10.08 -13.80 17.15
CA GLN A 442 8.86 -14.59 17.16
C GLN A 442 8.43 -14.77 18.61
N GLY A 443 7.25 -14.27 18.95
CA GLY A 443 6.56 -14.50 20.23
C GLY A 443 5.21 -15.12 19.96
#